data_AF-A0A7I8KXN2-F1
#
_entry.id   AF-A0A7I8KXN2-F1
#
_cell.length_a   1.000
_cell.length_b   1.000
_cell.length_c   1.000
_cell.angle_alpha   90.00
_cell.angle_beta   90.00
_cell.angle_gamma   90.00
#
_symmetry.space_group_name_H-M   'P 1'
#
loop_
_entity.id
_entity.type
_entity.pdbx_description
1 polymer ?
#
loop_
_entity_poly.entity_id
_entity_poly.type
_entity_poly.pdbx_seq_one_letter_code
_entity_poly.pdbx_strand_id
1 'polypeptide(L)'
;MTTRLKLSKRSTEPLVDATVYRSIVGSLRYLVNTRPDLAFAIGYVSHFLEEPRKDHLATVKQILHYVTGTKNWGLRYEKKKEEQVQLTGFNDSDFAGDVDARKSTTKVIFFLANSPIT
;
A
#
# COMPACT_ATOMS: atom_id res chain seq x y z
N MET A 1 -7.61 -5.96 6.82
CA MET A 1 -7.26 -4.55 7.09
C MET A 1 -8.23 -3.66 6.31
N THR A 2 -9.38 -3.33 6.87
CA THR A 2 -10.45 -2.52 6.25
C THR A 2 -10.70 -1.22 7.02
N THR A 3 -9.66 -0.62 7.58
CA THR A 3 -9.70 0.80 7.95
C THR A 3 -9.33 1.61 6.72
N ARG A 4 -10.30 2.31 6.13
CA ARG A 4 -10.04 3.26 5.03
C ARG A 4 -9.02 4.29 5.55
N LEU A 5 -7.79 4.21 5.05
CA LEU A 5 -6.70 5.14 5.35
C LEU A 5 -7.11 6.53 4.84
N LYS A 6 -7.62 7.36 5.74
CA LYS A 6 -7.96 8.75 5.46
C LYS A 6 -7.00 9.63 6.25
N LEU A 7 -5.97 10.10 5.57
CA LEU A 7 -4.99 11.05 6.09
C LEU A 7 -5.12 12.36 5.34
N SER A 8 -4.78 13.46 6.02
CA SER A 8 -4.75 14.80 5.43
C SER A 8 -3.41 15.47 5.72
N LYS A 9 -2.94 16.28 4.78
CA LYS A 9 -1.78 17.16 4.96
C LYS A 9 -2.06 18.28 5.97
N ARG A 10 -3.34 18.63 6.12
CA ARG A 10 -3.83 19.69 7.03
C ARG A 10 -4.30 19.13 8.37
N SER A 11 -3.83 17.95 8.75
CA SER A 11 -4.10 17.39 10.08
C SER A 11 -3.69 18.38 11.17
N THR A 12 -4.38 18.37 12.31
CA THR A 12 -4.04 19.23 13.47
C THR A 12 -3.10 18.53 14.45
N GLU A 13 -2.75 17.27 14.19
CA GLU A 13 -1.85 16.50 15.02
C GLU A 13 -0.44 17.12 15.06
N PRO A 14 0.31 16.94 16.17
CA PRO A 14 1.67 17.42 16.30
C PRO A 14 2.59 16.86 15.21
N LEU A 15 3.55 17.68 14.80
CA LEU A 15 4.64 17.26 13.93
C LEU A 15 5.47 16.15 14.57
N VAL A 16 6.02 15.28 13.74
CA VAL A 16 7.01 14.27 14.14
C VAL A 16 8.34 14.54 13.43
N ASP A 17 9.41 13.88 13.88
CA ASP A 17 10.72 14.00 13.23
C ASP A 17 10.65 13.48 11.78
N ALA A 18 10.80 14.40 10.83
CA ALA A 18 10.76 14.11 9.41
C ALA A 18 11.89 13.18 8.96
N THR A 19 13.05 13.23 9.60
CA THR A 19 14.21 12.39 9.26
C THR A 19 13.91 10.93 9.58
N VAL A 20 13.39 10.68 10.78
CA VAL A 20 12.99 9.33 11.21
C VAL A 20 11.86 8.81 10.33
N TYR A 21 10.84 9.64 10.07
CA TYR A 21 9.72 9.25 9.22
C TYR A 21 10.18 8.87 7.80
N ARG A 22 11.02 9.70 7.17
CA ARG A 22 11.59 9.44 5.83
C ARG A 22 12.42 8.16 5.80
N SER A 23 13.23 7.91 6.83
CA SER A 23 14.03 6.68 6.94
C SER A 23 13.16 5.42 6.96
N ILE A 24 12.06 5.43 7.73
CA ILE A 24 11.13 4.30 7.81
C ILE A 24 10.40 4.10 6.48
N VAL A 25 9.84 5.16 5.90
CA VAL A 25 9.11 5.08 4.62
C VAL A 25 10.03 4.67 3.48
N GLY A 26 11.28 5.14 3.46
CA GLY A 26 12.30 4.72 2.49
C GLY A 26 12.62 3.23 2.59
N SER A 27 12.78 2.73 3.83
CA SER A 27 13.02 1.29 4.08
C SER A 27 11.83 0.43 3.65
N LEU A 28 10.60 0.89 3.94
CA LEU A 28 9.38 0.22 3.48
C LEU A 28 9.26 0.23 1.95
N ARG A 29 9.66 1.31 1.28
CA ARG A 29 9.65 1.38 -0.19
C ARG A 29 10.52 0.31 -0.83
N TYR A 30 11.65 -0.06 -0.20
CA TYR A 30 12.46 -1.18 -0.68
C TYR A 30 11.69 -2.52 -0.61
N LEU A 31 10.92 -2.73 0.46
CA LEU A 31 10.14 -3.95 0.68
C LEU A 31 9.06 -4.17 -0.40
N VAL A 32 8.51 -3.10 -0.99
CA VAL A 32 7.48 -3.16 -2.04
C VAL A 32 7.90 -4.05 -3.21
N ASN A 33 9.18 -4.11 -3.55
CA ASN A 33 9.69 -4.96 -4.64
C ASN A 33 9.39 -6.45 -4.43
N THR A 34 9.33 -6.89 -3.17
CA THR A 34 9.02 -8.29 -2.80
C THR A 34 7.59 -8.46 -2.28
N ARG A 35 6.90 -7.35 -1.99
CA ARG A 35 5.59 -7.28 -1.34
C ARG A 35 4.72 -6.24 -2.04
N PRO A 36 4.22 -6.54 -3.25
CA PRO A 36 3.41 -5.59 -4.03
C PRO A 36 2.09 -5.23 -3.34
N ASP A 37 1.61 -6.05 -2.40
CA ASP A 37 0.44 -5.79 -1.56
C ASP A 37 0.56 -4.48 -0.74
N LEU A 38 1.79 -4.04 -0.47
CA LEU A 38 2.07 -2.81 0.30
C LEU A 38 2.18 -1.54 -0.55
N ALA A 39 2.24 -1.67 -1.88
CA ALA A 39 2.59 -0.57 -2.79
C ALA A 39 1.69 0.66 -2.59
N PHE A 40 0.37 0.45 -2.51
CA PHE A 40 -0.58 1.53 -2.30
C PHE A 40 -0.40 2.22 -0.95
N ALA A 41 -0.30 1.46 0.14
CA ALA A 41 -0.19 2.01 1.49
C ALA A 41 1.10 2.84 1.65
N ILE A 42 2.22 2.34 1.12
CA ILE A 42 3.52 3.02 1.17
C ILE A 42 3.54 4.25 0.25
N GLY A 43 2.93 4.15 -0.94
CA GLY A 43 2.73 5.29 -1.83
C GLY A 43 1.93 6.41 -1.17
N TYR A 44 0.84 6.05 -0.48
CA TYR A 44 -0.03 7.00 0.20
C TYR A 44 0.68 7.73 1.34
N VAL A 45 1.38 7.02 2.23
CA VAL A 45 2.12 7.66 3.34
C VAL A 45 3.32 8.49 2.86
N SER A 46 3.83 8.23 1.66
CA SER A 46 4.91 9.01 1.04
C SER A 46 4.48 10.44 0.68
N HIS A 47 3.17 10.75 0.63
CA HIS A 47 2.71 12.12 0.38
C HIS A 47 2.99 13.09 1.53
N PHE A 48 3.32 12.57 2.72
CA PHE A 48 3.52 13.35 3.94
C PHE A 48 4.99 13.41 4.38
N LEU A 49 5.94 13.17 3.47
CA LEU A 49 7.38 13.17 3.79
C LEU A 49 7.93 14.56 4.16
N GLU A 50 7.29 15.63 3.69
CA GLU A 50 7.73 17.00 3.94
C GLU A 50 7.47 17.41 5.40
N GLU A 51 6.21 17.31 5.83
CA GLU A 51 5.75 17.67 7.18
C GLU A 51 4.91 16.52 7.79
N PRO A 52 5.54 15.42 8.25
CA PRO A 52 4.82 14.31 8.83
C PRO A 52 4.28 14.65 10.22
N ARG A 53 3.11 14.11 10.56
CA ARG A 53 2.41 14.29 11.82
C ARG A 53 2.15 12.94 12.52
N LYS A 54 1.66 12.99 13.77
CA LYS A 54 1.48 11.78 14.61
C LYS A 54 0.54 10.75 13.98
N ASP A 55 -0.53 11.17 13.32
CA ASP A 55 -1.46 10.32 12.57
C ASP A 55 -0.80 9.62 11.38
N HIS A 56 0.04 10.32 10.63
CA HIS A 56 0.84 9.74 9.55
C HIS A 56 1.79 8.68 10.10
N LEU A 57 2.48 8.97 11.21
CA LEU A 57 3.37 8.01 11.86
C LEU A 57 2.61 6.80 12.44
N ALA A 58 1.41 7.01 13.00
CA ALA A 58 0.56 5.93 13.49
C ALA A 58 0.17 4.97 12.35
N THR A 59 -0.14 5.52 11.17
CA THR A 59 -0.38 4.72 9.97
C THR A 59 0.86 3.90 9.57
N VAL A 60 2.04 4.52 9.55
CA VAL A 60 3.29 3.80 9.25
C VAL A 60 3.54 2.67 10.25
N LYS A 61 3.23 2.87 11.54
CA LYS A 61 3.30 1.80 12.55
C LYS A 61 2.33 0.65 12.27
N GLN A 62 1.12 0.93 11.78
CA GLN A 62 0.18 -0.11 11.37
C GLN A 62 0.71 -0.92 10.17
N ILE A 63 1.33 -0.25 9.19
CA ILE A 63 2.00 -0.93 8.06
C ILE A 63 3.10 -1.85 8.58
N LEU A 64 3.94 -1.37 9.49
CA LEU A 64 4.98 -2.19 10.11
C LEU A 64 4.41 -3.39 10.86
N HIS A 65 3.32 -3.20 11.61
CA HIS A 65 2.65 -4.29 12.31
C HIS A 65 2.13 -5.36 11.33
N TYR A 66 1.51 -4.93 10.22
CA TYR A 66 1.09 -5.84 9.16
C TYR A 66 2.26 -6.60 8.54
N VAL A 67 3.38 -5.92 8.27
CA VAL A 67 4.61 -6.58 7.76
C VAL A 67 5.09 -7.64 8.74
N THR A 68 5.14 -7.34 10.04
CA THR A 68 5.57 -8.31 11.06
C THR A 68 4.63 -9.50 11.15
N GLY A 69 3.31 -9.29 11.10
CA GLY A 69 2.32 -10.37 11.19
C GLY A 69 2.25 -11.24 9.93
N THR A 70 2.69 -10.74 8.78
CA THR A 70 2.65 -11.45 7.50
C THR A 70 4.03 -11.83 6.97
N LYS A 71 5.06 -11.84 7.82
CA LYS A 71 6.46 -12.14 7.43
C LYS A 71 6.61 -13.50 6.73
N ASN A 72 5.78 -14.47 7.12
CA ASN A 72 5.82 -15.84 6.58
C ASN A 72 4.84 -16.06 5.42
N TRP A 73 4.18 -15.00 4.94
CA TRP A 73 3.22 -15.10 3.84
C TRP A 73 3.91 -14.74 2.53
N GLY A 74 3.56 -15.44 1.46
CA GLY A 74 4.10 -15.21 0.13
C GLY A 74 3.13 -15.66 -0.95
N LEU A 75 3.39 -15.23 -2.19
CA LEU A 75 2.65 -15.67 -3.36
C LEU A 75 3.16 -17.05 -3.80
N ARG A 76 2.23 -17.98 -4.02
CA ARG A 76 2.52 -19.31 -4.54
C ARG A 76 2.08 -19.37 -6.00
N TYR A 77 3.06 -19.51 -6.89
CA TYR A 77 2.84 -19.71 -8.31
C TYR A 77 2.92 -21.20 -8.63
N GLU A 78 1.87 -21.73 -9.23
CA GLU A 78 1.84 -23.13 -9.65
C GLU A 78 1.79 -23.22 -11.17
N LYS A 79 2.60 -24.11 -11.73
CA LYS A 79 2.52 -24.42 -13.16
C LYS A 79 1.25 -25.23 -13.41
N LYS A 80 0.21 -24.59 -13.91
CA LYS A 80 -0.98 -25.29 -14.38
C LYS A 80 -0.70 -25.93 -15.75
N LYS A 81 -1.17 -27.17 -15.93
CA LYS A 81 -1.18 -27.89 -17.22
C LYS A 81 -2.45 -27.59 -18.03
N GLU A 82 -2.96 -26.36 -17.95
CA GLU A 82 -4.13 -25.97 -18.74
C GLU A 82 -3.68 -25.71 -20.18
N GLU A 83 -4.41 -26.25 -21.16
CA GLU A 83 -4.10 -26.10 -22.60
C GLU A 83 -4.27 -24.64 -23.10
N GLN A 84 -5.00 -23.81 -22.35
CA GLN A 84 -5.25 -22.40 -22.65
C GLN A 84 -4.87 -21.51 -21.48
N VAL A 85 -3.94 -20.58 -21.72
CA VAL A 85 -3.56 -19.57 -20.74
C VAL A 85 -4.62 -18.46 -20.72
N GLN A 86 -5.40 -18.39 -19.63
CA GLN A 86 -6.40 -17.34 -19.45
C GLN A 86 -5.83 -16.14 -18.67
N LEU A 87 -6.05 -14.94 -19.20
CA LEU A 87 -5.76 -13.66 -18.54
C LEU A 87 -7.08 -13.06 -18.05
N THR A 88 -7.22 -12.86 -16.74
CA THR A 88 -8.40 -12.25 -16.11
C THR A 88 -7.98 -10.97 -15.38
N GLY A 89 -8.69 -9.86 -15.59
CA GLY A 89 -8.44 -8.59 -14.91
C GLY A 89 -9.61 -8.20 -14.02
N PHE A 90 -9.29 -7.73 -12.81
CA PHE A 90 -10.26 -7.09 -11.91
C PHE A 90 -9.85 -5.65 -11.67
N ASN A 91 -10.85 -4.78 -11.53
CA ASN A 91 -10.68 -3.37 -11.22
C ASN A 91 -11.60 -3.01 -10.04
N ASP A 92 -11.06 -2.25 -9.10
CA ASP A 92 -11.77 -1.61 -8.00
C ASP A 92 -11.46 -0.12 -8.03
N SER A 93 -12.45 0.74 -7.82
CA SER A 93 -12.23 2.18 -7.76
C SER A 93 -12.87 2.77 -6.51
N ASP A 94 -12.13 3.64 -5.84
CA ASP A 94 -12.70 4.50 -4.80
C ASP A 94 -13.18 5.82 -5.41
N PHE A 95 -14.31 6.34 -4.92
CA PHE A 95 -14.79 7.66 -5.31
C PHE A 95 -14.30 8.71 -4.33
N ALA A 96 -13.45 9.62 -4.80
CA ALA A 96 -12.91 10.73 -4.01
C ALA A 96 -12.35 10.28 -2.65
N GLY A 97 -11.57 9.18 -2.66
CA GLY A 97 -10.96 8.60 -1.47
C GLY A 97 -9.91 9.50 -0.83
N ASP A 98 -9.25 10.35 -1.62
CA ASP A 98 -8.32 11.37 -1.14
C ASP A 98 -9.07 12.50 -0.42
N VAL A 99 -8.73 12.72 0.86
CA VAL A 99 -9.35 13.76 1.70
C VAL A 99 -8.98 15.16 1.23
N ASP A 100 -7.76 15.34 0.71
CA ASP A 100 -7.23 16.66 0.37
C ASP A 100 -7.58 17.03 -1.07
N ALA A 101 -7.29 16.14 -2.04
CA ALA A 101 -7.49 16.45 -3.45
C ALA A 101 -8.82 15.92 -4.03
N ARG A 102 -9.59 15.16 -3.25
CA ARG A 102 -10.84 14.50 -3.71
C ARG A 102 -10.64 13.62 -4.94
N LYS A 103 -9.42 13.16 -5.17
CA LYS A 103 -9.05 12.24 -6.25
C LYS A 103 -9.54 10.84 -5.93
N SER A 104 -10.00 10.17 -6.98
CA SER A 104 -10.31 8.75 -6.98
C SER A 104 -9.04 7.93 -7.22
N THR A 105 -8.95 6.78 -6.57
CA THR A 105 -7.90 5.78 -6.78
C THR A 105 -8.52 4.57 -7.45
N THR A 106 -7.91 4.16 -8.56
CA THR A 106 -8.25 2.93 -9.27
C THR A 106 -7.19 1.88 -8.94
N LYS A 107 -7.61 0.70 -8.52
CA LYS A 107 -6.76 -0.46 -8.25
C LYS A 107 -7.10 -1.54 -9.25
N VAL A 108 -6.07 -2.04 -9.93
CA VAL A 108 -6.21 -3.15 -10.88
C VAL A 108 -5.37 -4.32 -10.40
N ILE A 109 -5.85 -5.53 -10.64
CA ILE A 109 -5.10 -6.76 -10.46
C ILE A 109 -5.39 -7.69 -11.63
N PHE A 110 -4.33 -8.27 -12.20
CA PHE A 110 -4.43 -9.23 -13.28
C PHE A 110 -4.05 -10.61 -12.77
N PHE A 111 -4.70 -11.64 -13.30
CA PHE A 111 -4.43 -13.04 -13.02
C PHE A 111 -4.11 -13.74 -14.32
N LEU A 112 -2.97 -14.43 -14.35
CA LEU A 112 -2.57 -15.31 -15.44
C LEU A 112 -2.61 -16.75 -14.93
N ALA A 113 -3.41 -17.61 -15.56
CA ALA A 113 -3.58 -19.00 -15.12
C ALA A 113 -3.93 -19.10 -13.61
N ASN A 114 -4.82 -18.23 -13.13
CA ASN A 114 -5.21 -18.07 -11.72
C ASN A 114 -4.10 -17.63 -10.75
N SER A 115 -2.95 -17.17 -11.25
CA SER A 115 -1.89 -16.60 -10.42
C SER A 115 -1.84 -15.08 -10.58
N PRO A 116 -1.74 -14.29 -9.50
CA PRO A 116 -1.72 -12.84 -9.58
C PRO A 116 -0.42 -12.35 -10.21
N ILE A 117 -0.54 -11.45 -11.18
CA ILE A 117 0.55 -10.72 -11.81
C ILE A 117 0.32 -9.22 -11.58
N THR A 118 1.41 -8.50 -11.34
CA THR A 118 1.43 -7.05 -11.08
C THR A 118 2.24 -6.35 -12.13
#